data_AF-A0A0X3WDD7-F1
#
_entry.id   AF-A0A0X3WDD7-F1
#
_cell.length_a   1.000
_cell.length_b   1.000
_cell.length_c   1.000
_cell.angle_alpha   90.00
_cell.angle_beta   90.00
_cell.angle_gamma   90.00
#
_symmetry.space_group_name_H-M   'P 1'
#
loop_
_entity.id
_entity.type
_entity.pdbx_description
1 polymer ?
#
loop_
_entity_poly.entity_id
_entity_poly.type
_entity_poly.pdbx_seq_one_letter_code
_entity_poly.pdbx_strand_id
1 'polypeptide(L)'
;MATDHEHEEEDDRESVDTLYRNWVHLVFRLRRTGDEVRALHARMTPWHGSEPRRAADWDWIMKAFVREASTASRSDFESLIFRTTELHHRGTEILNPDRGPQPIPSPFVRRMPEDQAKTEAERYERQGRHVLAYQEHIRHCLDHFVTAWTALIDGCSICDWEMIDDEFPKLAELTTEAQRAFDIWVSLDR
;
A
#
# COMPACT_ATOMS: atom_id res chain seq x y z
N MET A 1 63.53 12.73 5.89
CA MET A 1 62.64 12.24 6.98
C MET A 1 61.26 12.24 6.38
N ALA A 2 60.78 11.06 5.97
CA ALA A 2 59.48 10.90 5.34
C ALA A 2 58.40 10.90 6.43
N THR A 3 57.32 11.59 6.14
CA THR A 3 56.09 11.74 6.91
C THR A 3 55.28 10.45 6.92
N ASP A 4 55.13 9.83 8.09
CA ASP A 4 54.04 8.88 8.35
C ASP A 4 52.80 9.69 8.74
N HIS A 5 51.90 9.87 7.77
CA HIS A 5 50.49 10.12 8.04
C HIS A 5 49.74 8.84 7.67
N GLU A 6 49.69 7.90 8.62
CA GLU A 6 48.65 6.88 8.63
C GLU A 6 47.34 7.58 9.00
N HIS A 7 46.58 7.97 7.98
CA HIS A 7 45.16 8.26 8.13
C HIS A 7 44.44 6.92 8.27
N GLU A 8 44.28 6.45 9.51
CA GLU A 8 43.16 5.57 9.86
C GLU A 8 41.88 6.42 9.74
N GLU A 9 41.31 6.46 8.54
CA GLU A 9 39.89 6.75 8.40
C GLU A 9 39.15 5.60 9.11
N GLU A 10 38.78 5.81 10.38
CA GLU A 10 37.78 4.98 11.05
C GLU A 10 36.55 4.95 10.14
N ASP A 11 36.29 3.77 9.56
CA ASP A 11 35.19 3.51 8.65
C ASP A 11 33.88 3.63 9.46
N ASP A 12 33.35 4.85 9.56
CA ASP A 12 32.04 5.23 10.13
C ASP A 12 30.85 4.58 9.38
N ARG A 13 31.10 3.50 8.62
CA ARG A 13 30.08 2.74 7.91
C ARG A 13 29.29 1.90 8.91
N GLU A 14 27.96 2.03 8.83
CA GLU A 14 27.01 1.14 9.49
C GLU A 14 27.43 -0.32 9.29
N SER A 15 27.49 -1.14 10.34
CA SER A 15 27.83 -2.57 10.19
C SER A 15 26.81 -3.32 9.32
N VAL A 16 27.22 -4.39 8.63
CA VAL A 16 26.30 -5.25 7.83
C VAL A 16 25.12 -5.73 8.67
N ASP A 17 25.36 -6.13 9.93
CA ASP A 17 24.32 -6.61 10.85
C ASP A 17 23.31 -5.52 11.23
N THR A 18 23.75 -4.27 11.38
CA THR A 18 22.85 -3.15 11.66
C THR A 18 22.04 -2.80 10.41
N LEU A 19 22.68 -2.73 9.25
CA LEU A 19 22.01 -2.48 7.97
C LEU A 19 20.94 -3.55 7.68
N TYR A 20 21.28 -4.83 7.88
CA TYR A 20 20.36 -5.95 7.70
C TYR A 20 19.18 -5.89 8.66
N ARG A 21 19.42 -5.61 9.96
CA ARG A 21 18.33 -5.43 10.94
C ARG A 21 17.39 -4.28 10.57
N ASN A 22 17.94 -3.17 10.12
CA ASN A 22 17.16 -2.02 9.68
C ASN A 22 16.35 -2.33 8.41
N TRP A 23 16.93 -3.06 7.47
CA TRP A 23 16.23 -3.57 6.28
C TRP A 23 15.06 -4.48 6.68
N VAL A 24 15.29 -5.48 7.54
CA VAL A 24 14.25 -6.40 8.03
C VAL A 24 13.13 -5.63 8.74
N HIS A 25 13.49 -4.66 9.60
CA HIS A 25 12.51 -3.85 10.32
C HIS A 25 11.63 -3.04 9.37
N LEU A 26 12.23 -2.43 8.34
CA LEU A 26 11.52 -1.67 7.32
C LEU A 26 10.55 -2.56 6.54
N VAL A 27 11.02 -3.71 6.04
CA VAL A 27 10.17 -4.69 5.33
C VAL A 27 9.02 -5.15 6.22
N PHE A 28 9.31 -5.50 7.48
CA PHE A 28 8.29 -5.95 8.43
C PHE A 28 7.22 -4.87 8.68
N ARG A 29 7.65 -3.62 8.90
CA ARG A 29 6.73 -2.49 9.11
C ARG A 29 5.84 -2.27 7.88
N LEU A 30 6.41 -2.28 6.68
CA LEU A 30 5.65 -2.12 5.43
C LEU A 30 4.67 -3.27 5.23
N ARG A 31 5.09 -4.53 5.44
CA ARG A 31 4.20 -5.69 5.34
C ARG A 31 3.04 -5.63 6.31
N ARG A 32 3.30 -5.18 7.54
CA ARG A 32 2.26 -4.99 8.55
C ARG A 32 1.15 -4.04 8.07
N THR A 33 1.49 -2.93 7.42
CA THR A 33 0.48 -2.03 6.83
C THR A 33 -0.43 -2.76 5.85
N GLY A 34 0.15 -3.56 4.93
CA GLY A 34 -0.61 -4.38 4.00
C GLY A 34 -1.50 -5.43 4.69
N ASP A 35 -1.01 -6.05 5.76
CA ASP A 35 -1.77 -7.02 6.55
C ASP A 35 -2.96 -6.39 7.29
N GLU A 36 -2.79 -5.18 7.84
CA GLU A 36 -3.88 -4.44 8.49
C GLU A 36 -4.95 -4.05 7.46
N VAL A 37 -4.57 -3.57 6.27
CA VAL A 37 -5.53 -3.27 5.20
C VAL A 37 -6.25 -4.53 4.72
N ARG A 38 -5.54 -5.66 4.60
CA ARG A 38 -6.15 -6.96 4.28
C ARG A 38 -7.15 -7.40 5.34
N ALA A 39 -6.85 -7.16 6.63
CA ALA A 39 -7.77 -7.45 7.72
C ALA A 39 -9.02 -6.54 7.68
N LEU A 40 -8.87 -5.27 7.32
CA LEU A 40 -10.00 -4.36 7.09
C LEU A 40 -10.89 -4.85 5.94
N HIS A 41 -10.29 -5.22 4.81
CA HIS A 41 -11.00 -5.80 3.67
C HIS A 41 -11.77 -7.08 4.05
N ALA A 42 -11.15 -7.98 4.81
CA ALA A 42 -11.78 -9.21 5.25
C ALA A 42 -13.02 -8.96 6.15
N ARG A 43 -13.03 -7.87 6.93
CA ARG A 43 -14.20 -7.48 7.74
C ARG A 43 -15.35 -6.89 6.92
N MET A 44 -15.07 -6.37 5.73
CA MET A 44 -16.09 -5.90 4.78
C MET A 44 -16.73 -7.02 3.97
N THR A 45 -16.10 -8.20 3.95
CA THR A 45 -16.56 -9.38 3.20
C THR A 45 -17.39 -10.27 4.13
N PRO A 46 -18.71 -10.39 3.95
CA PRO A 46 -19.51 -11.20 4.85
C PRO A 46 -19.26 -12.69 4.63
N TRP A 47 -18.77 -13.38 5.66
CA TRP A 47 -18.60 -14.83 5.65
C TRP A 47 -19.93 -15.56 5.93
N HIS A 48 -20.76 -15.02 6.84
CA HIS A 48 -22.15 -15.45 7.07
C HIS A 48 -22.94 -14.28 7.68
N GLY A 49 -23.82 -13.63 6.91
CA GLY A 49 -24.66 -12.54 7.41
C GLY A 49 -25.29 -11.72 6.29
N SER A 50 -26.32 -10.94 6.62
CA SER A 50 -26.84 -9.92 5.71
C SER A 50 -25.78 -8.85 5.50
N GLU A 51 -25.52 -8.46 4.25
CA GLU A 51 -24.60 -7.34 3.96
C GLU A 51 -24.96 -6.10 4.79
N PRO A 52 -23.95 -5.42 5.38
CA PRO A 52 -24.16 -4.15 6.06
C PRO A 52 -24.95 -3.22 5.15
N ARG A 53 -26.04 -2.64 5.63
CA ARG A 53 -26.93 -1.85 4.78
C ARG A 53 -26.62 -0.36 4.84
N ARG A 54 -25.88 0.07 5.86
CA ARG A 54 -25.67 1.49 6.18
C ARG A 54 -24.20 1.86 6.07
N ALA A 55 -23.95 3.08 5.60
CA ALA A 55 -22.59 3.60 5.47
C ALA A 55 -21.92 3.75 6.85
N ALA A 56 -22.70 4.03 7.89
CA ALA A 56 -22.21 4.11 9.27
C ALA A 56 -21.51 2.83 9.75
N ASP A 57 -21.88 1.66 9.22
CA ASP A 57 -21.26 0.38 9.58
C ASP A 57 -19.80 0.29 9.10
N TRP A 58 -19.43 1.08 8.07
CA TRP A 58 -18.13 1.06 7.41
C TRP A 58 -17.26 2.30 7.70
N ASP A 59 -17.82 3.34 8.35
CA ASP A 59 -17.10 4.58 8.67
C ASP A 59 -15.77 4.35 9.39
N TRP A 60 -15.79 3.48 10.41
CA TRP A 60 -14.58 3.16 11.16
C TRP A 60 -13.55 2.39 10.32
N ILE A 61 -14.00 1.55 9.38
CA ILE A 61 -13.13 0.81 8.46
C ILE A 61 -12.44 1.77 7.52
N MET A 62 -13.19 2.72 6.95
CA MET A 62 -12.65 3.74 6.05
C MET A 62 -11.64 4.64 6.74
N LYS A 63 -11.95 5.11 7.96
CA LYS A 63 -10.99 5.89 8.77
C LYS A 63 -9.73 5.10 9.09
N ALA A 64 -9.86 3.80 9.41
CA ALA A 64 -8.71 2.94 9.64
C ALA A 64 -7.88 2.76 8.36
N PHE A 65 -8.53 2.50 7.23
CA PHE A 65 -7.86 2.33 5.94
C PHE A 65 -7.04 3.57 5.54
N VAL A 66 -7.65 4.77 5.58
CA VAL A 66 -6.95 6.03 5.27
C VAL A 66 -5.76 6.25 6.21
N ARG A 67 -5.93 5.95 7.51
CA ARG A 67 -4.84 6.03 8.47
C ARG A 67 -3.70 5.07 8.11
N GLU A 68 -4.00 3.79 7.88
CA GLU A 68 -2.99 2.80 7.53
C GLU A 68 -2.28 3.15 6.21
N ALA A 69 -3.02 3.58 5.18
CA ALA A 69 -2.45 4.00 3.90
C ALA A 69 -1.48 5.19 4.04
N SER A 70 -1.68 6.04 5.04
CA SER A 70 -0.80 7.20 5.32
C SER A 70 0.43 6.87 6.18
N THR A 71 0.59 5.62 6.64
CA THR A 71 1.71 5.23 7.54
C THR A 71 3.06 5.11 6.84
N ALA A 72 3.08 4.96 5.52
CA ALA A 72 4.32 4.96 4.74
C ALA A 72 4.27 6.00 3.63
N SER A 73 5.46 6.50 3.31
CA SER A 73 5.71 7.48 2.27
C SER A 73 6.52 6.84 1.14
N ARG A 74 6.62 7.53 0.01
CA ARG A 74 7.47 7.10 -1.11
C ARG A 74 8.91 6.87 -0.64
N SER A 75 9.42 7.74 0.23
CA SER A 75 10.78 7.66 0.76
C SER A 75 11.06 6.38 1.55
N ASP A 76 10.05 5.73 2.12
CA ASP A 76 10.21 4.44 2.80
C ASP A 76 10.50 3.31 1.80
N PHE A 77 9.86 3.35 0.62
CA PHE A 77 10.10 2.39 -0.46
C PHE A 77 11.44 2.63 -1.13
N GLU A 78 11.81 3.89 -1.36
CA GLU A 78 13.14 4.27 -1.86
C GLU A 78 14.24 3.83 -0.89
N SER A 79 14.02 4.04 0.41
CA SER A 79 14.92 3.57 1.48
C SER A 79 15.09 2.04 1.46
N LEU A 80 14.03 1.29 1.13
CA LEU A 80 14.11 -0.15 0.99
C LEU A 80 15.02 -0.55 -0.19
N ILE A 81 14.91 0.11 -1.34
CA ILE A 81 15.81 -0.14 -2.48
C ILE A 81 17.26 0.19 -2.12
N PHE A 82 17.50 1.35 -1.51
CA PHE A 82 18.86 1.76 -1.14
C PHE A 82 19.53 0.76 -0.20
N ARG A 83 18.81 0.32 0.84
CA ARG A 83 19.32 -0.68 1.78
C ARG A 83 19.53 -2.05 1.13
N THR A 84 18.63 -2.47 0.24
CA THR A 84 18.78 -3.73 -0.52
C THR A 84 20.03 -3.69 -1.40
N THR A 85 20.22 -2.58 -2.12
CA THR A 85 21.40 -2.35 -2.97
C THR A 85 22.69 -2.36 -2.16
N GLU A 86 22.68 -1.69 -1.01
CA GLU A 86 23.85 -1.63 -0.13
C GLU A 86 24.20 -3.01 0.45
N LEU A 87 23.20 -3.77 0.91
CA LEU A 87 23.39 -5.14 1.37
C LEU A 87 23.97 -6.04 0.27
N HIS A 88 23.52 -5.87 -0.97
CA HIS A 88 24.08 -6.60 -2.11
C HIS A 88 25.54 -6.24 -2.37
N HIS A 89 25.89 -4.95 -2.40
CA HIS A 89 27.27 -4.49 -2.60
C HIS A 89 28.22 -4.98 -1.48
N ARG A 90 27.69 -5.21 -0.28
CA ARG A 90 28.44 -5.79 0.85
C ARG A 90 28.54 -7.32 0.83
N GLY A 91 28.14 -7.96 -0.28
CA GLY A 91 28.34 -9.39 -0.52
C GLY A 91 27.32 -10.31 0.15
N THR A 92 26.15 -9.79 0.55
CA THR A 92 25.07 -10.64 1.09
C THR A 92 24.28 -11.32 -0.03
N GLU A 93 23.61 -12.44 0.29
CA GLU A 93 22.74 -13.17 -0.64
C GLU A 93 21.33 -12.53 -0.77
N ILE A 94 21.15 -11.25 -0.43
CA ILE A 94 19.83 -10.61 -0.36
C ILE A 94 19.10 -10.57 -1.73
N LEU A 95 19.86 -10.48 -2.83
CA LEU A 95 19.37 -10.49 -4.21
C LEU A 95 19.54 -11.86 -4.89
N ASN A 96 19.58 -12.95 -4.11
CA ASN A 96 19.67 -14.29 -4.71
C ASN A 96 18.41 -14.58 -5.56
N PRO A 97 18.54 -14.82 -6.88
CA PRO A 97 17.40 -15.00 -7.78
C PRO A 97 16.55 -16.23 -7.44
N ASP A 98 17.12 -17.24 -6.78
CA ASP A 98 16.40 -18.45 -6.38
C ASP A 98 15.55 -18.25 -5.11
N ARG A 99 15.78 -17.17 -4.36
CA ARG A 99 15.16 -16.89 -3.05
C ARG A 99 14.41 -15.56 -2.99
N GLY A 100 14.61 -14.69 -3.97
CA GLY A 100 13.99 -13.38 -4.04
C GLY A 100 12.49 -13.45 -4.36
N PRO A 101 11.71 -12.41 -3.99
CA PRO A 101 10.33 -12.31 -4.41
C PRO A 101 10.22 -12.11 -5.93
N GLN A 102 9.09 -12.52 -6.50
CA GLN A 102 8.75 -12.29 -7.90
C GLN A 102 7.60 -11.28 -7.95
N PRO A 103 7.90 -9.97 -8.01
CA PRO A 103 6.86 -8.96 -8.00
C PRO A 103 5.98 -9.08 -9.25
N ILE A 104 4.67 -8.94 -9.04
CA ILE A 104 3.68 -8.94 -10.12
C ILE A 104 3.02 -7.57 -10.09
N PRO A 105 3.12 -6.76 -11.17
CA PRO A 105 2.46 -5.46 -11.26
C PRO A 105 0.96 -5.58 -11.01
N SER A 106 0.40 -4.62 -10.26
CA SER A 106 -1.02 -4.62 -9.96
C SER A 106 -1.85 -4.18 -11.18
N PRO A 107 -3.10 -4.65 -11.30
CA PRO A 107 -3.99 -4.18 -12.36
C PRO A 107 -4.26 -2.67 -12.26
N PHE A 108 -4.80 -2.09 -13.34
CA PHE A 108 -5.17 -0.67 -13.35
C PHE A 108 -6.22 -0.34 -12.27
N VAL A 109 -6.17 0.89 -11.78
CA VAL A 109 -7.17 1.41 -10.84
C VAL A 109 -8.44 1.76 -11.60
N ARG A 110 -9.51 1.01 -11.35
CA ARG A 110 -10.83 1.35 -11.89
C ARG A 110 -11.36 2.57 -11.13
N ARG A 111 -11.80 3.59 -11.87
CA ARG A 111 -12.39 4.81 -11.30
C ARG A 111 -13.89 4.89 -11.58
N MET A 112 -14.64 5.50 -10.68
CA MET A 112 -16.03 5.87 -10.96
C MET A 112 -16.09 7.09 -11.89
N PRO A 113 -17.21 7.33 -12.59
CA PRO A 113 -17.44 8.56 -13.36
C PRO A 113 -17.40 9.81 -12.47
N GLU A 114 -16.74 10.89 -12.91
CA GLU A 114 -16.55 12.12 -12.11
C GLU A 114 -17.87 12.74 -11.64
N ASP A 115 -18.91 12.66 -12.48
CA ASP A 115 -20.25 13.16 -12.24
C ASP A 115 -21.17 12.18 -11.48
N GLN A 116 -20.62 11.07 -10.97
CA GLN A 116 -21.40 10.04 -10.27
C GLN A 116 -22.19 10.61 -9.09
N ALA A 117 -21.60 11.50 -8.29
CA ALA A 117 -22.28 12.12 -7.14
C ALA A 117 -23.50 12.94 -7.57
N LYS A 118 -23.37 13.71 -8.67
CA LYS A 118 -24.46 14.50 -9.24
C LYS A 118 -25.56 13.59 -9.80
N THR A 119 -25.15 12.56 -10.53
CA THR A 119 -26.05 11.57 -11.11
C THR A 119 -26.90 10.89 -10.04
N GLU A 120 -26.31 10.52 -8.90
CA GLU A 120 -27.05 9.91 -7.80
C GLU A 120 -27.97 10.91 -7.08
N ALA A 121 -27.53 12.17 -6.89
CA ALA A 121 -28.38 13.21 -6.31
C ALA A 121 -29.65 13.47 -7.16
N GLU A 122 -29.54 13.43 -8.49
CA GLU A 122 -30.68 13.59 -9.42
C GLU A 122 -31.64 12.38 -9.43
N ARG A 123 -31.19 11.21 -8.96
CA ARG A 123 -31.99 9.96 -8.98
C ARG A 123 -32.98 9.82 -7.82
N TYR A 124 -32.91 10.69 -6.80
CA TYR A 124 -33.86 10.77 -5.67
C TYR A 124 -34.30 9.39 -5.16
N GLU A 125 -33.35 8.59 -4.65
CA GLU A 125 -33.58 7.31 -3.95
C GLU A 125 -34.23 6.16 -4.74
N ARG A 126 -34.44 6.29 -6.06
CA ARG A 126 -35.26 5.32 -6.83
C ARG A 126 -34.68 3.89 -6.99
N GLN A 127 -33.47 3.58 -6.52
CA GLN A 127 -32.85 2.25 -6.74
C GLN A 127 -31.92 1.78 -5.59
N GLY A 128 -32.37 0.82 -4.79
CA GLY A 128 -31.55 0.14 -3.76
C GLY A 128 -30.42 -0.76 -4.27
N ARG A 129 -30.32 -1.01 -5.59
CA ARG A 129 -29.21 -1.79 -6.19
C ARG A 129 -27.88 -1.00 -6.22
N HIS A 130 -27.89 0.31 -5.97
CA HIS A 130 -26.69 1.16 -6.05
C HIS A 130 -25.76 1.00 -4.84
N VAL A 131 -26.30 0.78 -3.64
CA VAL A 131 -25.49 0.66 -2.41
C VAL A 131 -24.49 -0.49 -2.50
N LEU A 132 -24.94 -1.65 -3.02
CA LEU A 132 -24.08 -2.82 -3.21
C LEU A 132 -22.93 -2.54 -4.18
N ALA A 133 -23.16 -1.71 -5.21
CA ALA A 133 -22.11 -1.34 -6.15
C ALA A 133 -21.02 -0.49 -5.49
N TYR A 134 -21.37 0.42 -4.59
CA TYR A 134 -20.38 1.20 -3.82
C TYR A 134 -19.63 0.33 -2.83
N GLN A 135 -20.32 -0.56 -2.12
CA GLN A 135 -19.68 -1.51 -1.21
C GLN A 135 -18.66 -2.38 -1.93
N GLU A 136 -19.05 -2.94 -3.07
CA GLU A 136 -18.18 -3.79 -3.88
C GLU A 136 -17.01 -2.99 -4.47
N HIS A 137 -17.25 -1.76 -4.91
CA HIS A 137 -16.19 -0.89 -5.39
C HIS A 137 -15.16 -0.58 -4.30
N ILE A 138 -15.61 -0.25 -3.09
CA ILE A 138 -14.71 -0.01 -1.95
C ILE A 138 -13.91 -1.28 -1.61
N ARG A 139 -14.55 -2.46 -1.57
CA ARG A 139 -13.86 -3.74 -1.35
C ARG A 139 -12.74 -3.96 -2.37
N HIS A 140 -13.07 -3.79 -3.65
CA HIS A 140 -12.07 -3.89 -4.73
C HIS A 140 -10.95 -2.87 -4.56
N CYS A 141 -11.22 -1.63 -4.15
CA CYS A 141 -10.17 -0.64 -3.90
C CYS A 141 -9.21 -1.09 -2.79
N LEU A 142 -9.72 -1.64 -1.68
CA LEU A 142 -8.88 -2.13 -0.58
C LEU A 142 -8.07 -3.37 -1.01
N ASP A 143 -8.68 -4.30 -1.73
CA ASP A 143 -7.99 -5.50 -2.23
C ASP A 143 -6.89 -5.16 -3.24
N HIS A 144 -7.19 -4.25 -4.18
CA HIS A 144 -6.20 -3.74 -5.13
C HIS A 144 -5.10 -2.94 -4.42
N PHE A 145 -5.43 -2.20 -3.36
CA PHE A 145 -4.42 -1.49 -2.56
C PHE A 145 -3.43 -2.48 -1.97
N VAL A 146 -3.91 -3.58 -1.39
CA VAL A 146 -3.04 -4.64 -0.83
C VAL A 146 -2.18 -5.27 -1.92
N THR A 147 -2.73 -5.47 -3.12
CA THR A 147 -1.99 -6.01 -4.27
C THR A 147 -0.86 -5.07 -4.71
N ALA A 148 -1.17 -3.79 -4.95
CA ALA A 148 -0.18 -2.77 -5.32
C ALA A 148 0.88 -2.58 -4.22
N TRP A 149 0.47 -2.57 -2.96
CA TRP A 149 1.37 -2.46 -1.80
C TRP A 149 2.34 -3.64 -1.70
N THR A 150 1.85 -4.85 -1.96
CA THR A 150 2.69 -6.06 -1.97
C THR A 150 3.68 -6.02 -3.13
N ALA A 151 3.21 -5.66 -4.33
CA ALA A 151 4.05 -5.50 -5.51
C ALA A 151 5.18 -4.48 -5.29
N LEU A 152 4.87 -3.34 -4.64
CA LEU A 152 5.86 -2.35 -4.23
C LEU A 152 6.93 -2.92 -3.31
N ILE A 153 6.54 -3.59 -2.22
CA ILE A 153 7.50 -4.15 -1.27
C ILE A 153 8.41 -5.17 -1.97
N ASP A 154 7.82 -6.04 -2.79
CA ASP A 154 8.54 -7.09 -3.48
C ASP A 154 9.47 -6.51 -4.56
N GLY A 155 9.02 -5.53 -5.34
CA GLY A 155 9.85 -4.81 -6.31
C GLY A 155 11.01 -4.07 -5.65
N CYS A 156 10.73 -3.35 -4.57
CA CYS A 156 11.79 -2.66 -3.81
C CYS A 156 12.81 -3.63 -3.21
N SER A 157 12.38 -4.84 -2.83
CA SER A 157 13.26 -5.90 -2.31
C SER A 157 14.15 -6.53 -3.37
N ILE A 158 13.90 -6.25 -4.66
CA ILE A 158 14.76 -6.64 -5.78
C ILE A 158 15.36 -5.44 -6.53
N CYS A 159 15.28 -4.24 -5.93
CA CYS A 159 15.77 -2.98 -6.49
C CYS A 159 15.11 -2.55 -7.81
N ASP A 160 13.84 -2.90 -8.01
CA ASP A 160 13.04 -2.47 -9.17
C ASP A 160 12.47 -1.05 -8.94
N TRP A 161 13.11 -0.05 -9.56
CA TRP A 161 12.67 1.34 -9.51
C TRP A 161 11.40 1.60 -10.33
N GLU A 162 11.19 0.87 -11.42
CA GLU A 162 10.00 1.02 -12.27
C GLU A 162 8.75 0.64 -11.47
N MET A 163 8.85 -0.37 -10.61
CA MET A 163 7.77 -0.74 -9.70
C MET A 163 7.35 0.41 -8.77
N ILE A 164 8.28 1.23 -8.28
CA ILE A 164 7.92 2.40 -7.45
C ILE A 164 7.12 3.40 -8.28
N ASP A 165 7.60 3.71 -9.49
CA ASP A 165 6.97 4.71 -10.34
C ASP A 165 5.58 4.28 -10.82
N ASP A 166 5.39 2.98 -11.06
CA ASP A 166 4.12 2.43 -11.52
C ASP A 166 3.12 2.22 -10.38
N GLU A 167 3.55 1.67 -9.24
CA GLU A 167 2.62 1.21 -8.20
C GLU A 167 2.37 2.26 -7.11
N PHE A 168 3.35 3.12 -6.79
CA PHE A 168 3.18 4.10 -5.72
C PHE A 168 2.04 5.10 -5.98
N PRO A 169 1.89 5.66 -7.20
CA PRO A 169 0.75 6.54 -7.51
C PRO A 169 -0.61 5.84 -7.35
N LYS A 170 -0.69 4.54 -7.67
CA LYS A 170 -1.94 3.77 -7.55
C LYS A 170 -2.46 3.72 -6.12
N LEU A 171 -1.58 3.72 -5.10
CA LEU A 171 -1.97 3.72 -3.69
C LEU A 171 -2.82 4.95 -3.34
N ALA A 172 -2.39 6.12 -3.80
CA ALA A 172 -3.11 7.37 -3.59
C ALA A 172 -4.44 7.36 -4.33
N GLU A 173 -4.45 6.91 -5.59
CA GLU A 173 -5.66 6.80 -6.40
C GLU A 173 -6.69 5.87 -5.77
N LEU A 174 -6.28 4.69 -5.31
CA LEU A 174 -7.15 3.70 -4.65
C LEU A 174 -7.72 4.25 -3.35
N THR A 175 -6.90 4.98 -2.58
CA THR A 175 -7.36 5.62 -1.33
C THR A 175 -8.41 6.69 -1.62
N THR A 176 -8.17 7.54 -2.63
CA THR A 176 -9.12 8.57 -3.07
C THR A 176 -10.41 7.97 -3.61
N GLU A 177 -10.33 6.96 -4.48
CA GLU A 177 -11.53 6.32 -5.05
C GLU A 177 -12.37 5.62 -3.98
N ALA A 178 -11.74 4.91 -3.04
CA ALA A 178 -12.45 4.28 -1.93
C ALA A 178 -13.17 5.32 -1.06
N GLN A 179 -12.49 6.42 -0.71
CA GLN A 179 -13.10 7.49 0.09
C GLN A 179 -14.26 8.17 -0.67
N ARG A 180 -14.06 8.46 -1.96
CA ARG A 180 -15.09 9.06 -2.81
C ARG A 180 -16.33 8.19 -2.93
N ALA A 181 -16.16 6.87 -3.08
CA ALA A 181 -17.27 5.92 -3.11
C ALA A 181 -18.02 5.89 -1.78
N PHE A 182 -17.27 5.92 -0.68
CA PHE A 182 -17.85 5.98 0.66
C PHE A 182 -18.66 7.27 0.87
N ASP A 183 -18.14 8.43 0.49
CA ASP A 183 -18.82 9.71 0.65
C ASP A 183 -20.13 9.79 -0.15
N ILE A 184 -20.13 9.27 -1.38
CA ILE A 184 -21.35 9.16 -2.20
C ILE A 184 -22.35 8.25 -1.49
N TRP A 185 -21.92 7.09 -1.00
CA TRP A 185 -22.81 6.18 -0.28
C TRP A 185 -23.38 6.82 1.00
N VAL A 186 -22.57 7.53 1.79
CA VAL A 186 -23.04 8.28 2.97
C VAL A 186 -24.12 9.30 2.60
N SER A 187 -24.02 9.95 1.43
CA SER A 187 -25.05 10.91 1.00
C SER A 187 -26.38 10.25 0.64
N LEU A 188 -26.38 8.96 0.30
CA LEU A 188 -27.56 8.17 -0.04
C LEU A 188 -28.25 7.55 1.18
N ASP A 189 -27.57 7.47 2.32
CA ASP A 189 -28.07 6.85 3.57
C ASP A 189 -28.71 7.88 4.53
N ARG A 190 -29.01 9.09 4.03
CA ARG A 190 -29.67 10.19 4.76
C ARG A 190 -31.18 10.15 4.61
#